data_AF-A0A5A7NF84-F1
#
_entry.id   AF-A0A5A7NF84-F1
#
_cell.length_a   1.000
_cell.length_b   1.000
_cell.length_c   1.000
_cell.angle_alpha   90.00
_cell.angle_beta   90.00
_cell.angle_gamma   90.00
#
_symmetry.space_group_name_H-M   'P 1'
#
loop_
_entity.id
_entity.type
_entity.pdbx_description
1 polymer ?
#
loop_
_entity_poly.entity_id
_entity_poly.type
_entity_poly.pdbx_seq_one_letter_code
_entity_poly.pdbx_strand_id
1 'polypeptide(L)'
;MAFVRLVSGRFKRGMKLKHVRTGKTLSVHNAQLFLAQDRELAEAAVAGDIIGIPNHGGYKIGDTLTEGEEIRFTGIPSFAPELMQRVRPVDPMRAKHLARALEQLAEEGAASVFKPYLGADWIVGVVGSLQFDVLADRIRTEFNIPVRFEPTELYTARWVEASDPKVLKQFMDANRTALAEDHTGQPVYLARNHWHLNKGQDDWPDLKFLKTKQEVA
;
A
#
# COMPACT_ATOMS: atom_id res chain seq x y z
N MET A 1 -6.62 7.99 11.12
CA MET A 1 -5.99 7.52 12.38
C MET A 1 -5.08 6.36 12.04
N ALA A 2 -3.90 6.26 12.64
CA ALA A 2 -2.99 5.12 12.49
C ALA A 2 -3.16 4.18 13.69
N PHE A 3 -3.41 2.90 13.42
CA PHE A 3 -3.50 1.88 14.45
C PHE A 3 -2.12 1.28 14.67
N VAL A 4 -1.64 1.32 15.91
CA VAL A 4 -0.30 0.88 16.29
C VAL A 4 -0.43 -0.20 17.33
N ARG A 5 0.19 -1.36 17.07
CA ARG A 5 0.33 -2.44 18.04
C ARG A 5 1.55 -2.18 18.92
N LEU A 6 1.38 -2.21 20.24
CA LEU A 6 2.51 -2.20 21.16
C LEU A 6 3.16 -3.59 21.17
N VAL A 7 4.42 -3.66 20.75
CA VAL A 7 5.18 -4.93 20.72
C VAL A 7 5.94 -5.18 22.02
N SER A 8 6.45 -4.11 22.64
CA SER A 8 7.20 -4.16 23.89
C SER A 8 6.95 -2.91 24.73
N GLY A 9 7.39 -2.96 25.99
CA GLY A 9 7.35 -1.80 26.88
C GLY A 9 5.95 -1.39 27.31
N ARG A 10 5.83 -0.12 27.71
CA ARG A 10 4.59 0.48 28.20
C ARG A 10 4.44 1.88 27.62
N PHE A 11 3.38 2.10 26.87
CA PHE A 11 3.01 3.43 26.42
C PHE A 11 2.55 4.28 27.61
N LYS A 12 2.99 5.53 27.65
CA LYS A 12 2.50 6.57 28.56
C LYS A 12 2.11 7.79 27.77
N ARG A 13 0.95 8.36 28.08
CA ARG A 13 0.48 9.57 27.41
C ARG A 13 1.52 10.69 27.47
N GLY A 14 1.80 11.30 26.32
CA GLY A 14 2.77 12.38 26.17
C GLY A 14 4.22 11.93 26.09
N MET A 15 4.50 10.62 26.07
CA MET A 15 5.86 10.14 25.82
C MET A 15 6.35 10.55 24.43
N LYS A 16 7.67 10.71 24.32
CA LYS A 16 8.34 11.01 23.05
C LYS A 16 8.71 9.69 22.38
N LEU A 17 8.20 9.47 21.19
CA LEU A 17 8.54 8.33 20.35
C LEU A 17 9.33 8.81 19.14
N LYS A 18 10.40 8.10 18.79
CA LYS A 18 11.12 8.26 17.53
C LYS A 18 10.39 7.49 16.45
N HIS A 19 10.00 8.18 15.39
CA HIS A 19 9.54 7.57 14.16
C HIS A 19 10.75 7.16 13.32
N VAL A 20 11.06 5.87 13.31
CA VAL A 20 12.32 5.33 12.79
C VAL A 20 12.55 5.69 11.32
N ARG A 21 11.54 5.53 10.45
CA ARG A 21 11.66 5.85 9.02
C ARG A 21 11.98 7.32 8.74
N THR A 22 11.37 8.24 9.48
CA THR A 22 11.55 9.69 9.24
C THR A 22 12.65 10.30 10.11
N GLY A 23 13.14 9.57 11.11
CA GLY A 23 14.09 10.06 12.12
C GLY A 23 13.51 11.09 13.09
N LYS A 24 12.23 11.47 12.96
CA LYS A 24 11.61 12.52 13.76
C LYS A 24 11.15 11.98 15.12
N THR A 25 11.38 12.74 16.17
CA THR A 25 10.80 12.48 17.49
C THR A 25 9.48 13.23 17.63
N LEU A 26 8.44 12.53 18.06
CA LEU A 26 7.08 13.02 18.19
C LEU A 26 6.51 12.70 19.57
N SER A 27 5.85 13.69 20.18
CA SER A 27 5.18 13.51 21.47
C SER A 27 3.75 13.03 21.25
N VAL A 28 3.39 11.87 21.78
CA VAL A 28 2.09 11.25 21.55
C VAL A 28 1.13 11.55 22.70
N HIS A 29 0.43 12.69 22.61
CA HIS A 29 -0.52 13.13 23.65
C HIS A 29 -1.94 12.60 23.47
N ASN A 30 -2.35 12.38 22.21
CA ASN A 30 -3.74 12.11 21.85
C ASN A 30 -3.94 10.67 21.34
N ALA A 31 -3.19 9.71 21.89
CA ALA A 31 -3.43 8.30 21.59
C ALA A 31 -4.76 7.84 22.21
N GLN A 32 -5.55 7.11 21.44
CA GLN A 32 -6.80 6.50 21.90
C GLN A 32 -6.58 5.02 22.15
N LEU A 33 -7.08 4.51 23.27
CA LEU A 33 -7.15 3.06 23.53
C LEU A 33 -8.50 2.55 23.06
N PHE A 34 -8.51 1.37 22.46
CA PHE A 34 -9.74 0.70 22.06
C PHE A 34 -10.07 -0.37 23.11
N LEU A 35 -10.97 -0.05 24.04
CA LEU A 35 -11.43 -0.98 25.07
C LEU A 35 -12.94 -1.20 24.89
N ALA A 36 -13.31 -2.42 24.51
CA ALA A 36 -14.71 -2.78 24.24
C ALA A 36 -15.40 -1.83 23.23
N GLN A 37 -16.51 -1.18 23.62
CA GLN A 37 -17.27 -0.27 22.76
C GLN A 37 -16.79 1.19 22.82
N ASP A 38 -15.90 1.52 23.76
CA ASP A 38 -15.53 2.90 24.04
C ASP A 38 -14.14 3.27 23.48
N ARG A 39 -14.03 4.53 23.04
CA ARG A 39 -12.78 5.15 22.65
C ARG A 39 -12.36 6.11 23.75
N GLU A 40 -11.44 5.68 24.59
CA GLU A 40 -10.90 6.52 25.67
C GLU A 40 -9.49 6.99 25.33
N LEU A 41 -9.08 8.12 25.91
CA LEU A 41 -7.69 8.54 25.82
C LEU A 41 -6.83 7.52 26.57
N ALA A 42 -5.82 6.98 25.89
CA ALA A 42 -4.91 6.01 26.48
C ALA A 42 -4.01 6.71 27.52
N GLU A 43 -4.28 6.53 28.82
CA GLU A 43 -3.36 6.99 29.87
C GLU A 43 -2.09 6.13 29.91
N ALA A 44 -2.28 4.81 29.80
CA ALA A 44 -1.23 3.83 29.63
C ALA A 44 -1.71 2.64 28.80
N ALA A 45 -0.80 2.02 28.05
CA ALA A 45 -1.04 0.76 27.33
C ALA A 45 0.20 -0.12 27.42
N VAL A 46 0.06 -1.44 27.31
CA VAL A 46 1.15 -2.42 27.43
C VAL A 46 1.30 -3.27 26.17
N ALA A 47 2.37 -4.05 26.11
CA ALA A 47 2.61 -4.97 25.00
C ALA A 47 1.38 -5.87 24.74
N GLY A 48 0.93 -5.91 23.49
CA GLY A 48 -0.30 -6.57 23.06
C GLY A 48 -1.44 -5.61 22.72
N ASP A 49 -1.50 -4.45 23.36
CA ASP A 49 -2.55 -3.46 23.13
C ASP A 49 -2.42 -2.79 21.76
N ILE A 50 -3.57 -2.31 21.24
CA ILE A 50 -3.64 -1.49 20.04
C ILE A 50 -4.04 -0.08 20.44
N ILE A 51 -3.22 0.90 20.07
CA ILE A 51 -3.52 2.33 20.25
C ILE A 51 -3.75 3.01 18.90
N GLY A 52 -4.67 3.97 18.89
CA GLY A 52 -4.97 4.82 17.74
C GLY A 52 -4.25 6.16 17.87
N ILE A 53 -3.31 6.45 16.98
CA ILE A 53 -2.62 7.76 16.92
C ILE A 53 -3.24 8.59 15.80
N PRO A 54 -3.63 9.85 16.04
CA PRO A 54 -4.08 10.76 14.98
C PRO A 54 -3.03 10.83 13.85
N ASN A 55 -3.46 10.61 12.61
CA ASN A 55 -2.60 10.61 11.43
C ASN A 55 -3.06 11.72 10.48
N HIS A 56 -2.14 12.62 10.12
CA HIS A 56 -2.33 13.68 9.13
C HIS A 56 -1.45 13.45 7.88
N GLY A 57 -1.27 12.18 7.49
CA GLY A 57 -0.41 11.76 6.38
C GLY A 57 1.07 11.56 6.77
N GLY A 58 1.37 11.39 8.06
CA GLY A 58 2.73 11.21 8.56
C GLY A 58 3.17 9.75 8.70
N TYR A 59 2.21 8.83 8.85
CA TYR A 59 2.44 7.40 9.07
C TYR A 59 2.01 6.57 7.86
N LYS A 60 2.78 5.51 7.61
CA LYS A 60 2.54 4.47 6.62
C LYS A 60 2.39 3.12 7.30
N ILE A 61 1.80 2.14 6.60
CA ILE A 61 1.79 0.76 7.07
C ILE A 61 3.24 0.28 7.24
N GLY A 62 3.53 -0.36 8.37
CA GLY A 62 4.87 -0.86 8.69
C GLY A 62 5.78 0.14 9.41
N ASP A 63 5.37 1.39 9.57
CA ASP A 63 6.16 2.37 10.34
C ASP A 63 6.39 1.89 11.78
N THR A 64 7.65 1.98 12.22
CA THR A 64 8.07 1.60 13.58
C THR A 64 8.28 2.84 14.44
N LEU A 65 7.70 2.84 15.64
CA LEU A 65 7.85 3.86 16.68
C LEU A 65 8.60 3.28 17.86
N THR A 66 9.68 3.93 18.30
CA THR A 66 10.56 3.46 19.39
C THR A 66 10.84 4.57 20.39
N GLU A 67 11.48 4.26 21.52
CA GLU A 67 11.98 5.27 22.46
C GLU A 67 13.37 5.81 22.07
N GLY A 68 13.93 5.38 20.93
CA GLY A 68 15.22 5.86 20.41
C GLY A 68 15.95 4.85 19.52
N GLU A 69 15.68 3.56 19.72
CA GLU A 69 16.27 2.45 18.96
C GLU A 69 15.96 2.55 17.46
N GLU A 70 16.93 2.16 16.63
CA GLU A 70 16.78 2.12 15.17
C GLU A 70 16.41 0.72 14.70
N ILE A 71 15.26 0.24 15.20
CA ILE A 71 14.70 -1.06 14.81
C ILE A 71 13.54 -0.88 13.84
N ARG A 72 13.38 -1.84 12.93
CA ARG A 72 12.27 -1.90 11.97
C ARG A 72 11.62 -3.26 12.09
N PHE A 73 10.30 -3.28 12.25
CA PHE A 73 9.55 -4.53 12.19
C PHE A 73 9.47 -5.03 10.75
N THR A 74 9.70 -6.33 10.57
CA THR A 74 9.56 -7.01 9.28
C THR A 74 8.32 -7.88 9.27
N GLY A 75 7.94 -8.39 8.09
CA GLY A 75 6.85 -9.36 7.96
C GLY A 75 5.45 -8.76 7.92
N ILE A 76 5.32 -7.46 7.60
CA ILE A 76 4.04 -6.87 7.20
C ILE A 76 3.95 -6.96 5.66
N PRO A 77 3.14 -7.89 5.12
CA PRO A 77 3.06 -8.09 3.69
C PRO A 77 2.02 -7.17 3.04
N SER A 78 2.36 -6.69 1.85
CA SER A 78 1.42 -6.31 0.81
C SER A 78 0.98 -7.55 0.06
N PHE A 79 -0.32 -7.68 -0.17
CA PHE A 79 -0.92 -8.81 -0.87
C PHE A 79 -1.27 -8.43 -2.30
N ALA A 80 -1.08 -9.36 -3.24
CA ALA A 80 -1.61 -9.21 -4.57
C ALA A 80 -3.15 -9.12 -4.49
N PRO A 81 -3.78 -8.19 -5.21
CA PRO A 81 -5.21 -7.99 -5.15
C PRO A 81 -5.98 -9.18 -5.74
N GLU A 82 -7.19 -9.38 -5.24
CA GLU A 82 -8.14 -10.36 -5.77
C GLU A 82 -8.98 -9.76 -6.90
N LEU A 83 -9.37 -8.49 -6.75
CA LEU A 83 -10.17 -7.75 -7.71
C LEU A 83 -9.37 -6.54 -8.20
N MET A 84 -9.46 -6.27 -9.50
CA MET A 84 -8.84 -5.09 -10.10
C MET A 84 -9.84 -4.33 -10.96
N GLN A 85 -9.72 -3.01 -10.96
CA GLN A 85 -10.45 -2.12 -11.86
C GLN A 85 -9.54 -0.99 -12.34
N ARG A 86 -9.82 -0.47 -13.52
CA ARG A 86 -9.21 0.77 -14.01
C ARG A 86 -9.86 1.94 -13.32
N VAL A 87 -9.09 2.94 -12.94
CA VAL A 87 -9.60 4.19 -12.36
C VAL A 87 -9.24 5.36 -13.27
N ARG A 88 -10.23 6.21 -13.51
CA ARG A 88 -10.06 7.46 -14.27
C ARG A 88 -10.83 8.59 -13.61
N PRO A 89 -10.30 9.83 -13.64
CA PRO A 89 -11.06 10.97 -13.14
C PRO A 89 -12.20 11.28 -14.13
N VAL A 90 -13.31 11.80 -13.62
CA VAL A 90 -14.40 12.29 -14.48
C VAL A 90 -13.93 13.47 -15.33
N ASP A 91 -13.08 14.33 -14.76
CA ASP A 91 -12.40 15.42 -15.44
C ASP A 91 -10.95 15.01 -15.79
N PRO A 92 -10.60 14.85 -17.07
CA PRO A 92 -9.24 14.51 -17.50
C PRO A 92 -8.16 15.49 -17.01
N MET A 93 -8.49 16.77 -16.76
CA MET A 93 -7.53 17.76 -16.24
C MET A 93 -7.05 17.41 -14.82
N ARG A 94 -7.79 16.58 -14.08
CA ARG A 94 -7.45 16.14 -12.73
C ARG A 94 -6.56 14.90 -12.69
N ALA A 95 -6.13 14.34 -13.83
CA ALA A 95 -5.35 13.09 -13.86
C ALA A 95 -4.08 13.13 -12.99
N LYS A 96 -3.34 14.25 -12.99
CA LYS A 96 -2.15 14.42 -12.14
C LYS A 96 -2.48 14.47 -10.65
N HIS A 97 -3.63 15.04 -10.29
CA HIS A 97 -4.10 15.06 -8.91
C HIS A 97 -4.57 13.68 -8.45
N LEU A 98 -5.24 12.93 -9.35
CA LEU A 98 -5.64 11.56 -9.09
C LEU A 98 -4.44 10.67 -8.81
N ALA A 99 -3.38 10.76 -9.61
CA ALA A 99 -2.15 9.99 -9.39
C ALA A 99 -1.61 10.16 -7.96
N ARG A 100 -1.52 11.41 -7.47
CA ARG A 100 -1.08 11.71 -6.10
C ARG A 100 -2.03 11.16 -5.03
N ALA A 101 -3.35 11.24 -5.26
CA ALA A 101 -4.34 10.70 -4.35
C ALA A 101 -4.23 9.17 -4.25
N LEU A 102 -4.04 8.49 -5.38
CA LEU A 102 -3.86 7.04 -5.43
C LEU A 102 -2.57 6.59 -4.74
N GLU A 103 -1.46 7.30 -4.98
CA GLU A 103 -0.19 7.05 -4.29
C GLU A 103 -0.35 7.17 -2.77
N GLN A 104 -0.98 8.24 -2.29
CA GLN A 104 -1.23 8.42 -0.85
C GLN A 104 -2.13 7.32 -0.28
N LEU A 105 -3.21 6.95 -0.97
CA LEU A 105 -4.10 5.87 -0.53
C LEU A 105 -3.40 4.51 -0.49
N ALA A 106 -2.43 4.28 -1.38
CA ALA A 106 -1.61 3.08 -1.37
C ALA A 106 -0.61 3.07 -0.22
N GLU A 107 0.01 4.21 0.10
CA GLU A 107 0.88 4.36 1.27
C GLU A 107 0.16 4.14 2.60
N GLU A 108 -1.13 4.50 2.65
CA GLU A 108 -2.04 4.19 3.75
C GLU A 108 -2.48 2.71 3.78
N GLY A 109 -2.20 1.96 2.72
CA GLY A 109 -2.61 0.57 2.50
C GLY A 109 -4.11 0.39 2.29
N ALA A 110 -4.81 1.43 1.83
CA ALA A 110 -6.24 1.35 1.52
C ALA A 110 -6.52 0.47 0.29
N ALA A 111 -5.59 0.46 -0.66
CA ALA A 111 -5.62 -0.38 -1.85
C ALA A 111 -4.22 -0.50 -2.47
N SER A 112 -4.01 -1.53 -3.28
CA SER A 112 -2.84 -1.58 -4.16
C SER A 112 -3.12 -0.75 -5.41
N VAL A 113 -2.15 0.07 -5.83
CA VAL A 113 -2.28 0.88 -7.04
C VAL A 113 -1.11 0.58 -7.96
N PHE A 114 -1.42 0.43 -9.26
CA PHE A 114 -0.45 0.11 -10.28
C PHE A 114 -0.59 1.08 -11.44
N LYS A 115 0.54 1.59 -11.93
CA LYS A 115 0.63 2.44 -13.10
C LYS A 115 1.22 1.63 -14.26
N PRO A 116 0.42 1.23 -15.26
CA PRO A 116 0.94 0.55 -16.44
C PRO A 116 2.06 1.34 -17.13
N TYR A 117 3.07 0.65 -17.65
CA TYR A 117 4.10 1.30 -18.49
C TYR A 117 3.54 1.80 -19.83
N LEU A 118 2.47 1.15 -20.30
CA LEU A 118 1.70 1.57 -21.47
C LEU A 118 0.25 1.79 -21.07
N GLY A 119 -0.26 2.98 -21.36
CA GLY A 119 -1.62 3.41 -21.00
C GLY A 119 -1.61 4.59 -20.03
N ALA A 120 -2.73 5.29 -19.96
CA ALA A 120 -2.90 6.45 -19.07
C ALA A 120 -3.65 6.09 -17.77
N ASP A 121 -4.49 5.06 -17.82
CA ASP A 121 -5.35 4.69 -16.70
C ASP A 121 -4.57 3.91 -15.65
N TRP A 122 -4.79 4.27 -14.39
CA TRP A 122 -4.26 3.52 -13.26
C TRP A 122 -5.11 2.27 -13.02
N ILE A 123 -4.48 1.23 -12.50
CA ILE A 123 -5.15 0.02 -12.02
C ILE A 123 -5.19 0.05 -10.50
N VAL A 124 -6.36 -0.15 -9.93
CA VAL A 124 -6.53 -0.29 -8.48
C VAL A 124 -6.91 -1.72 -8.18
N GLY A 125 -6.17 -2.31 -7.25
CA GLY A 125 -6.35 -3.65 -6.75
C GLY A 125 -6.85 -3.64 -5.31
N VAL A 126 -7.88 -4.44 -5.05
CA VAL A 126 -8.52 -4.57 -3.73
C VAL A 126 -8.78 -6.04 -3.41
N VAL A 127 -9.05 -6.33 -2.14
CA VAL A 127 -9.44 -7.68 -1.70
C VAL A 127 -10.96 -7.86 -1.80
N GLY A 128 -11.75 -6.82 -1.53
CA GLY A 128 -13.21 -6.87 -1.59
C GLY A 128 -13.81 -5.80 -2.50
N SER A 129 -14.90 -6.13 -3.20
CA SER A 129 -15.54 -5.24 -4.18
C SER A 129 -16.02 -3.90 -3.59
N LEU A 130 -16.55 -3.92 -2.36
CA LEU A 130 -17.01 -2.72 -1.65
C LEU A 130 -15.89 -1.66 -1.48
N GLN A 131 -14.63 -2.09 -1.48
CA GLN A 131 -13.50 -1.18 -1.34
C GLN A 131 -13.43 -0.20 -2.52
N PHE A 132 -13.90 -0.55 -3.73
CA PHE A 132 -13.96 0.39 -4.84
C PHE A 132 -14.89 1.57 -4.56
N ASP A 133 -16.08 1.30 -3.99
CA ASP A 133 -17.04 2.36 -3.64
C ASP A 133 -16.51 3.25 -2.53
N VAL A 134 -15.88 2.64 -1.51
CA VAL A 134 -15.23 3.38 -0.41
C VAL A 134 -14.09 4.24 -0.94
N LEU A 135 -13.25 3.72 -1.84
CA LEU A 135 -12.16 4.50 -2.44
C LEU A 135 -12.69 5.63 -3.31
N ALA A 136 -13.75 5.40 -4.11
CA ALA A 136 -14.37 6.44 -4.92
C ALA A 136 -14.88 7.59 -4.04
N ASP A 137 -15.56 7.26 -2.93
CA ASP A 137 -16.07 8.25 -2.00
C ASP A 137 -14.96 8.99 -1.25
N ARG A 138 -13.91 8.28 -0.82
CA ARG A 138 -12.73 8.88 -0.19
C ARG A 138 -12.00 9.83 -1.14
N ILE A 139 -11.74 9.42 -2.39
CA ILE A 139 -11.06 10.28 -3.38
C ILE A 139 -11.90 11.54 -3.66
N ARG A 140 -13.23 11.38 -3.73
CA ARG A 140 -14.16 12.50 -3.89
C ARG A 140 -14.16 13.44 -2.68
N THR A 141 -14.16 12.92 -1.46
CA THR A 141 -14.34 13.73 -0.24
C THR A 141 -13.02 14.33 0.26
N GLU A 142 -11.93 13.56 0.25
CA GLU A 142 -10.62 13.99 0.75
C GLU A 142 -9.84 14.82 -0.28
N PHE A 143 -9.99 14.52 -1.58
CA PHE A 143 -9.20 15.16 -2.64
C PHE A 143 -10.03 16.01 -3.61
N ASN A 144 -11.37 15.98 -3.50
CA ASN A 144 -12.29 16.67 -4.40
C ASN A 144 -12.13 16.25 -5.87
N ILE A 145 -11.90 14.95 -6.10
CA ILE A 145 -11.73 14.38 -7.44
C ILE A 145 -12.78 13.29 -7.66
N PRO A 146 -13.86 13.56 -8.39
CA PRO A 146 -14.77 12.51 -8.82
C PRO A 146 -14.06 11.53 -9.75
N VAL A 147 -14.15 10.24 -9.45
CA VAL A 147 -13.53 9.16 -10.24
C VAL A 147 -14.58 8.15 -10.71
N ARG A 148 -14.23 7.39 -11.74
CA ARG A 148 -14.97 6.22 -12.19
C ARG A 148 -14.05 5.02 -12.17
N PHE A 149 -14.55 3.93 -11.58
CA PHE A 149 -13.92 2.63 -11.68
C PHE A 149 -14.58 1.83 -12.80
N GLU A 150 -13.75 1.15 -13.59
CA GLU A 150 -14.19 0.36 -14.74
C GLU A 150 -13.60 -1.04 -14.69
N PRO A 151 -14.37 -2.07 -15.10
CA PRO A 151 -13.83 -3.40 -15.26
C PRO A 151 -12.58 -3.42 -16.13
N THR A 152 -11.67 -4.33 -15.77
CA THR A 152 -10.46 -4.62 -16.53
C THR A 152 -10.42 -6.11 -16.88
N GLU A 153 -9.74 -6.43 -17.99
CA GLU A 153 -9.48 -7.81 -18.41
C GLU A 153 -8.32 -8.46 -17.64
N LEU A 154 -7.77 -7.77 -16.65
CA LEU A 154 -6.68 -8.27 -15.83
C LEU A 154 -7.20 -9.31 -14.84
N TYR A 155 -6.56 -10.47 -14.86
CA TYR A 155 -6.83 -11.58 -13.95
C TYR A 155 -6.11 -11.40 -12.62
N THR A 156 -4.81 -11.07 -12.65
CA THR A 156 -4.04 -10.91 -11.40
C THR A 156 -2.79 -10.05 -11.61
N ALA A 157 -2.23 -9.56 -10.50
CA ALA A 157 -0.98 -8.83 -10.45
C ALA A 157 0.08 -9.60 -9.66
N ARG A 158 1.33 -9.65 -10.13
CA ARG A 158 2.46 -10.28 -9.44
C ARG A 158 3.67 -9.36 -9.46
N TRP A 159 4.27 -9.11 -8.31
CA TRP A 159 5.59 -8.48 -8.28
C TRP A 159 6.60 -9.41 -8.92
N VAL A 160 7.48 -8.85 -9.75
CA VAL A 160 8.52 -9.62 -10.42
C VAL A 160 9.88 -9.25 -9.85
N GLU A 161 10.61 -10.26 -9.41
CA GLU A 161 11.96 -10.10 -8.85
C GLU A 161 12.91 -11.08 -9.53
N ALA A 162 14.15 -10.64 -9.73
CA ALA A 162 15.23 -11.44 -10.27
C ALA A 162 16.45 -11.33 -9.37
N SER A 163 17.27 -12.38 -9.32
CA SER A 163 18.59 -12.28 -8.69
C SER A 163 19.58 -11.52 -9.60
N ASP A 164 19.43 -11.65 -10.93
CA ASP A 164 20.22 -10.90 -11.92
C ASP A 164 19.39 -9.73 -12.51
N PRO A 165 19.83 -8.46 -12.32
CA PRO A 165 19.19 -7.29 -12.90
C PRO A 165 19.08 -7.33 -14.44
N LYS A 166 19.97 -8.04 -15.14
CA LYS A 166 19.92 -8.16 -16.60
C LYS A 166 18.70 -8.97 -17.06
N VAL A 167 18.41 -10.07 -16.37
CA VAL A 167 17.24 -10.93 -16.65
C VAL A 167 15.96 -10.13 -16.43
N LEU A 168 15.87 -9.40 -15.32
CA LEU A 168 14.73 -8.53 -15.04
C LEU A 168 14.52 -7.51 -16.15
N LYS A 169 15.59 -6.85 -16.60
CA LYS A 169 15.51 -5.86 -17.68
C LYS A 169 15.04 -6.48 -18.99
N GLN A 170 15.60 -7.63 -19.39
CA GLN A 170 15.19 -8.32 -20.61
C GLN A 170 13.71 -8.71 -20.58
N PHE A 171 13.22 -9.21 -19.44
CA PHE A 171 11.81 -9.50 -19.24
C PHE A 171 10.95 -8.24 -19.34
N MET A 172 11.39 -7.13 -18.74
CA MET A 172 10.70 -5.85 -18.79
C MET A 172 10.57 -5.31 -20.21
N ASP A 173 11.64 -5.42 -21.00
CA ASP A 173 11.66 -4.99 -22.39
C ASP A 173 10.76 -5.88 -23.27
N ALA A 174 10.74 -7.19 -23.03
CA ALA A 174 9.91 -8.15 -23.78
C ALA A 174 8.41 -8.07 -23.45
N ASN A 175 8.05 -7.75 -22.20
CA ASN A 175 6.67 -7.83 -21.69
C ASN A 175 6.08 -6.46 -21.33
N ARG A 176 6.62 -5.38 -21.88
CA ARG A 176 6.29 -3.99 -21.49
C ARG A 176 4.79 -3.68 -21.46
N THR A 177 4.00 -4.28 -22.35
CA THR A 177 2.54 -4.09 -22.44
C THR A 177 1.74 -4.75 -21.31
N ALA A 178 2.34 -5.71 -20.62
CA ALA A 178 1.75 -6.42 -19.49
C ALA A 178 2.41 -6.03 -18.16
N LEU A 179 3.16 -4.92 -18.12
CA LEU A 179 3.88 -4.48 -16.94
C LEU A 179 3.37 -3.12 -16.44
N ALA A 180 3.47 -2.95 -15.14
CA ALA A 180 3.17 -1.74 -14.41
C ALA A 180 4.20 -1.50 -13.31
N GLU A 181 4.16 -0.31 -12.71
CA GLU A 181 4.86 0.01 -11.47
C GLU A 181 3.85 0.11 -10.33
N ASP A 182 4.19 -0.41 -9.17
CA ASP A 182 3.44 -0.09 -7.95
C ASP A 182 3.79 1.32 -7.42
N HIS A 183 3.11 1.74 -6.36
CA HIS A 183 3.35 3.03 -5.71
C HIS A 183 4.77 3.22 -5.15
N THR A 184 5.57 2.16 -5.03
CA THR A 184 6.98 2.20 -4.60
C THR A 184 7.96 2.15 -5.78
N GLY A 185 7.45 2.13 -7.03
CA GLY A 185 8.24 2.08 -8.25
C GLY A 185 8.70 0.69 -8.66
N GLN A 186 8.11 -0.36 -8.10
CA GLN A 186 8.54 -1.73 -8.38
C GLN A 186 7.77 -2.35 -9.54
N PRO A 187 8.43 -3.20 -10.35
CA PRO A 187 7.80 -3.82 -11.50
C PRO A 187 6.77 -4.88 -11.07
N VAL A 188 5.58 -4.76 -11.65
CA VAL A 188 4.43 -5.64 -11.44
C VAL A 188 3.96 -6.17 -12.78
N TYR A 189 3.90 -7.49 -12.91
CA TYR A 189 3.33 -8.18 -14.05
C TYR A 189 1.81 -8.32 -13.90
N LEU A 190 1.08 -7.75 -14.85
CA LEU A 190 -0.36 -7.73 -14.94
C LEU A 190 -0.84 -8.82 -15.91
N ALA A 191 -1.15 -10.00 -15.38
CA ALA A 191 -1.61 -11.14 -16.17
C ALA A 191 -3.10 -10.99 -16.51
N ARG A 192 -3.47 -11.31 -17.76
CA ARG A 192 -4.86 -11.27 -18.26
C ARG A 192 -5.64 -12.56 -17.99
N ASN A 193 -4.94 -13.67 -17.82
CA ASN A 193 -5.52 -14.97 -17.47
C ASN A 193 -4.44 -15.88 -16.87
N HIS A 194 -4.87 -17.05 -16.39
CA HIS A 194 -3.99 -18.05 -15.79
C HIS A 194 -2.91 -18.57 -16.76
N TRP A 195 -3.25 -18.77 -18.02
CA TRP A 195 -2.31 -19.27 -19.02
C TRP A 195 -1.17 -18.27 -19.28
N HIS A 196 -1.50 -16.97 -19.39
CA HIS A 196 -0.52 -15.92 -19.62
C HIS A 196 0.46 -15.81 -18.43
N LEU A 197 -0.03 -15.96 -17.21
CA LEU A 197 0.82 -16.02 -16.02
C LEU A 197 1.78 -17.22 -16.07
N ASN A 198 1.25 -18.42 -16.34
CA ASN A 198 2.07 -19.64 -16.39
C ASN A 198 3.14 -19.53 -17.49
N LYS A 199 2.75 -19.08 -18.69
CA LYS A 199 3.70 -18.88 -19.78
C LYS A 199 4.81 -17.90 -19.40
N GLY A 200 4.48 -16.81 -18.71
CA GLY A 200 5.49 -15.87 -18.20
C GLY A 200 6.46 -16.53 -17.22
N GLN A 201 6.01 -17.48 -16.40
CA GLN A 201 6.85 -18.24 -15.48
C GLN A 201 7.70 -19.30 -16.21
N ASP A 202 7.14 -19.96 -17.22
CA ASP A 202 7.82 -20.99 -18.02
C ASP A 202 8.90 -20.38 -18.92
N ASP A 203 8.62 -19.24 -19.56
CA ASP A 203 9.55 -18.53 -20.44
C ASP A 203 10.67 -17.85 -19.64
N TRP A 204 10.46 -17.57 -18.34
CA TRP A 204 11.40 -16.86 -17.46
C TRP A 204 11.57 -17.56 -16.10
N PRO A 205 12.17 -18.77 -16.07
CA PRO A 205 12.28 -19.57 -14.84
C PRO A 205 13.17 -18.93 -13.76
N ASP A 206 14.08 -18.03 -14.15
CA ASP A 206 14.96 -17.30 -13.22
C ASP A 206 14.27 -16.10 -12.53
N LEU A 207 13.01 -15.81 -12.90
CA LEU A 207 12.20 -14.78 -12.28
C LEU A 207 11.25 -15.35 -11.22
N LYS A 208 11.09 -14.61 -10.14
CA LYS A 208 10.10 -14.88 -9.10
C LYS A 208 8.89 -14.00 -9.31
N PHE A 209 7.74 -14.63 -9.47
CA PHE A 209 6.43 -13.97 -9.55
C PHE A 209 5.74 -14.06 -8.18
N LEU A 210 5.81 -12.99 -7.39
CA LEU A 210 5.39 -12.98 -5.99
C LEU A 210 3.92 -12.59 -5.83
N LYS A 211 3.21 -13.34 -4.97
CA LYS A 211 1.83 -13.03 -4.52
C LYS A 211 1.80 -12.06 -3.34
N THR A 212 2.89 -11.99 -2.59
CA THR A 212 3.01 -11.16 -1.40
C THR A 212 4.37 -10.52 -1.40
N LYS A 213 4.45 -9.28 -0.95
CA LYS A 213 5.70 -8.56 -0.83
C LYS A 213 5.84 -7.96 0.55
N GLN A 214 7.03 -8.01 1.13
CA GLN A 214 7.27 -7.30 2.39
C GLN A 214 7.36 -5.80 2.13
N GLU A 215 6.55 -5.04 2.86
CA GLU A 215 6.75 -3.60 2.96
C GLU A 215 8.00 -3.36 3.82
N VAL A 216 9.03 -2.75 3.22
CA VAL A 216 10.22 -2.34 3.94
C VAL A 216 10.12 -0.82 4.14
N ALA A 217 9.54 -0.42 5.28
CA ALA A 217 9.48 0.98 5.71
C ALA A 217 10.82 1.45 6.27
#